data_AF-A0A927ZS14-F1
#
_entry.id   AF-A0A927ZS14-F1
#
_cell.length_a   1.000
_cell.length_b   1.000
_cell.length_c   1.000
_cell.angle_alpha   90.00
_cell.angle_beta   90.00
_cell.angle_gamma   90.00
#
_symmetry.space_group_name_H-M   'P 1'
#
loop_
_entity.id
_entity.type
_entity.pdbx_description
1 polymer ?
#
loop_
_entity_poly.entity_id
_entity_poly.type
_entity_poly.pdbx_seq_one_letter_code
_entity_poly.pdbx_strand_id
1 'polypeptide(L)'
;MITVKGKTLMISANDTFMTLFQAYGAQLDGTETIYFNINAEPNGSAPIKRIPCGIDRLNNIISIYATKTEMSVLEAGKTYWYDLTMDTPNGLHMTLIYPSKLIVREVMHSD
;
A
#
# COMPACT_ATOMS: atom_id res chain seq x y z
N MET A 1 -2.03 -12.75 7.93
CA MET A 1 -0.57 -12.98 7.72
C MET A 1 -0.14 -12.31 6.43
N ILE A 2 0.92 -11.50 6.43
CA ILE A 2 1.42 -10.82 5.22
C ILE A 2 2.62 -11.58 4.67
N THR A 3 2.62 -11.87 3.37
CA THR A 3 3.77 -12.49 2.68
C THR A 3 4.17 -11.61 1.51
N VAL A 4 5.47 -11.33 1.39
CA VAL A 4 6.05 -10.53 0.31
C VAL A 4 6.84 -11.46 -0.61
N LYS A 5 6.45 -11.55 -1.89
CA LYS A 5 7.21 -12.28 -2.92
C LYS A 5 7.61 -11.32 -4.03
N GLY A 6 8.86 -10.87 -4.02
CA GLY A 6 9.30 -9.76 -4.86
C GLY A 6 8.52 -8.49 -4.50
N LYS A 7 7.83 -7.88 -5.46
CA LYS A 7 6.92 -6.74 -5.24
C LYS A 7 5.45 -7.18 -5.03
N THR A 8 5.15 -8.47 -4.90
CA THR A 8 3.77 -8.92 -4.66
C THR A 8 3.49 -8.96 -3.17
N LEU A 9 2.43 -8.29 -2.74
CA LEU A 9 1.89 -8.37 -1.39
C LEU A 9 0.74 -9.38 -1.35
N MET A 10 0.72 -10.20 -0.32
CA MET A 10 -0.39 -11.10 -0.04
C MET A 10 -0.96 -10.74 1.33
N ILE A 11 -2.27 -10.48 1.38
CA ILE A 11 -2.98 -10.09 2.60
C ILE A 11 -4.16 -11.02 2.85
N SER A 12 -4.58 -11.11 4.10
CA SER A 12 -5.81 -11.80 4.49
C SER A 12 -7.00 -10.87 4.30
N ALA A 13 -8.09 -11.38 3.74
CA ALA A 13 -9.35 -10.64 3.65
C ALA A 13 -9.87 -10.29 5.06
N ASN A 14 -10.56 -9.16 5.19
CA ASN A 14 -11.19 -8.73 6.44
C ASN A 14 -10.24 -8.69 7.67
N ASP A 15 -8.97 -8.38 7.42
CA ASP A 15 -7.93 -8.23 8.45
C ASP A 15 -7.32 -6.82 8.38
N THR A 16 -6.65 -6.42 9.46
CA THR A 16 -5.86 -5.19 9.49
C THR A 16 -4.63 -5.35 8.59
N PHE A 17 -4.32 -4.32 7.82
CA PHE A 17 -3.14 -4.29 6.97
C PHE A 17 -2.08 -3.36 7.54
N MET A 18 -0.88 -3.88 7.73
CA MET A 18 0.27 -3.12 8.20
C MET A 18 1.53 -3.53 7.44
N THR A 19 2.21 -2.59 6.81
CA THR A 19 3.48 -2.86 6.14
C THR A 19 4.38 -1.62 6.14
N LEU A 20 5.68 -1.83 5.91
CA LEU A 20 6.70 -0.81 5.91
C LEU A 20 7.48 -0.87 4.58
N PHE A 21 7.76 0.29 4.02
CA PHE A 21 8.63 0.43 2.84
C PHE A 21 9.82 1.31 3.18
N GLN A 22 11.02 0.83 2.90
CA GLN A 22 12.23 1.63 2.97
C GLN A 22 12.33 2.48 1.70
N ALA A 23 12.42 3.80 1.83
CA ALA A 23 12.72 4.67 0.69
C ALA A 23 14.22 4.61 0.38
N TYR A 24 14.56 4.40 -0.89
CA TYR A 24 15.93 4.40 -1.39
C TYR A 24 16.09 5.47 -2.46
N GLY A 25 17.20 6.22 -2.42
CA GLY A 25 17.51 7.25 -3.42
C GLY A 25 16.82 8.60 -3.22
N ALA A 26 15.92 8.72 -2.25
CA ALA A 26 15.34 9.97 -1.78
C ALA A 26 15.29 9.98 -0.25
N GLN A 27 15.59 11.12 0.36
CA GLN A 27 15.44 11.32 1.80
C GLN A 27 14.09 11.97 2.06
N LEU A 28 13.24 11.30 2.84
CA LEU A 28 11.95 11.80 3.25
C LEU A 28 12.14 12.86 4.34
N ASP A 29 11.65 14.07 4.11
CA ASP A 29 11.68 15.14 5.12
C ASP A 29 10.38 15.20 5.95
N GLY A 30 9.36 14.45 5.53
CA GLY A 30 8.07 14.30 6.17
C GLY A 30 7.15 15.50 5.97
N THR A 31 7.44 16.36 5.00
CA THR A 31 6.52 17.36 4.46
C THR A 31 5.73 16.81 3.27
N GLU A 32 6.17 15.68 2.71
CA GLU A 32 5.50 15.02 1.60
C GLU A 32 4.22 14.33 2.07
N THR A 33 3.24 14.25 1.17
CA THR A 33 2.05 13.43 1.38
C THR A 33 2.21 12.16 0.56
N ILE A 34 2.19 11.00 1.23
CA ILE A 34 2.35 9.70 0.58
C ILE A 34 1.06 8.90 0.71
N TYR A 35 0.62 8.31 -0.39
CA TYR A 35 -0.53 7.41 -0.44
C TYR A 35 -0.13 6.04 -0.96
N PHE A 36 -0.66 5.01 -0.30
CA PHE A 36 -0.73 3.67 -0.85
C PHE A 36 -2.09 3.50 -1.50
N ASN A 37 -2.10 3.34 -2.82
CA ASN A 37 -3.33 3.20 -3.58
C ASN A 37 -3.52 1.73 -3.95
N ILE A 38 -4.75 1.24 -3.79
CA ILE A 38 -5.19 -0.08 -4.21
C ILE A 38 -6.16 0.11 -5.37
N ASN A 39 -5.85 -0.53 -6.50
CA ASN A 39 -6.50 -0.36 -7.78
C ASN A 39 -7.13 -1.68 -8.24
N ALA A 40 -8.26 -1.57 -8.94
CA ALA A 40 -8.86 -2.71 -9.65
C ALA A 40 -7.95 -3.18 -10.79
N GLU A 41 -7.41 -2.20 -11.52
CA GLU A 41 -6.66 -2.38 -12.76
C GLU A 41 -5.21 -1.93 -12.61
N PRO A 42 -4.27 -2.51 -13.39
CA PRO A 42 -2.85 -2.21 -13.30
C PRO A 42 -2.49 -0.78 -13.68
N ASN A 43 -3.35 -0.09 -14.43
CA ASN A 43 -3.08 1.25 -14.92
C ASN A 43 -3.19 2.34 -13.83
N GLY A 44 -3.73 2.03 -12.64
CA GLY A 44 -3.84 2.96 -11.52
C GLY A 44 -4.82 4.11 -11.73
N SER A 45 -5.67 4.07 -12.77
CA SER A 45 -6.52 5.21 -13.14
C SER A 45 -7.70 5.43 -12.20
N ALA A 46 -8.08 4.41 -11.42
CA ALA A 46 -9.23 4.45 -10.52
C ALA A 46 -8.92 3.66 -9.23
N PRO A 47 -8.33 4.29 -8.21
CA PRO A 47 -8.09 3.63 -6.94
C PRO A 47 -9.41 3.32 -6.24
N ILE A 48 -9.58 2.05 -5.86
CA ILE A 48 -10.68 1.57 -5.02
C ILE A 48 -10.48 2.06 -3.59
N LYS A 49 -9.22 2.10 -3.15
CA LYS A 49 -8.87 2.54 -1.81
C LYS A 49 -7.56 3.32 -1.84
N ARG A 50 -7.53 4.44 -1.13
CA ARG A 50 -6.33 5.25 -0.89
C ARG A 50 -6.07 5.26 0.61
N ILE A 51 -4.86 4.92 1.02
CA ILE A 51 -4.44 4.84 2.42
C ILE A 51 -3.33 5.88 2.62
N PRO A 52 -3.54 6.90 3.46
CA PRO A 52 -2.47 7.84 3.81
C PRO A 52 -1.37 7.09 4.57
N CYS A 53 -0.12 7.33 4.19
CA CYS A 53 1.03 6.69 4.80
C CYS A 53 1.64 7.58 5.89
N GLY A 54 2.21 6.96 6.91
CA GLY A 54 3.10 7.63 7.84
C GLY A 54 4.52 7.72 7.28
N ILE A 55 5.29 8.68 7.78
CA ILE A 55 6.68 8.91 7.41
C ILE A 55 7.54 8.90 8.68
N ASP A 56 8.48 7.96 8.74
CA ASP A 56 9.57 7.97 9.70
C ASP A 56 10.83 8.53 9.03
N ARG A 57 11.15 9.77 9.39
CA ARG A 57 12.27 10.54 8.83
C ARG A 57 13.63 10.04 9.30
N LEU A 58 13.69 9.47 10.51
CA LEU A 58 14.95 9.02 11.10
C LEU A 58 15.46 7.79 10.35
N ASN A 59 14.54 6.88 10.02
CA ASN A 59 14.87 5.63 9.35
C ASN A 59 14.58 5.64 7.85
N ASN A 60 14.04 6.73 7.31
CA ASN A 60 13.62 6.86 5.91
C ASN A 60 12.59 5.78 5.50
N ILE A 61 11.60 5.56 6.36
CA ILE A 61 10.57 4.52 6.21
C ILE A 61 9.21 5.17 5.95
N ILE A 62 8.46 4.57 5.03
CA ILE A 62 7.05 4.83 4.77
C ILE A 62 6.27 3.72 5.48
N SER A 63 5.37 4.09 6.39
CA SER A 63 4.51 3.16 7.11
C SER A 63 3.09 3.19 6.57
N ILE A 64 2.50 2.01 6.44
CA ILE A 64 1.13 1.86 5.96
C ILE A 64 0.36 1.14 7.02
N TYR A 65 -0.77 1.71 7.39
CA TYR A 65 -1.72 1.12 8.31
C TYR A 65 -3.13 1.35 7.79
N ALA A 66 -3.89 0.27 7.65
CA ALA A 66 -5.30 0.33 7.33
C ALA A 66 -6.05 -0.64 8.23
N THR A 67 -7.12 -0.14 8.84
CA THR A 67 -7.97 -0.93 9.74
C THR A 67 -8.73 -2.00 8.99
N LYS A 68 -9.21 -3.03 9.70
CA LYS A 68 -10.11 -4.04 9.14
C LYS A 68 -11.29 -3.44 8.36
N THR A 69 -11.93 -2.39 8.88
CA THR A 69 -13.06 -1.71 8.23
C THR A 69 -12.65 -1.06 6.91
N GLU A 70 -11.44 -0.51 6.85
CA GLU A 70 -10.93 0.09 5.62
C GLU A 70 -10.57 -0.94 4.56
N MET A 71 -10.16 -2.14 5.00
CA MET A 71 -9.79 -3.25 4.13
C MET A 71 -10.98 -4.12 3.72
N SER A 72 -12.16 -3.95 4.32
CA SER A 72 -13.36 -4.77 4.02
C SER A 72 -13.96 -4.51 2.63
N VAL A 73 -13.51 -3.46 1.93
CA VAL A 73 -13.87 -3.20 0.53
C VAL A 73 -13.22 -4.20 -0.43
N LEU A 74 -12.20 -4.93 0.02
CA LEU A 74 -11.47 -5.89 -0.79
C LEU A 74 -12.11 -7.28 -0.68
N GLU A 75 -12.47 -7.84 -1.83
CA GLU A 75 -13.05 -9.17 -1.95
C GLU A 75 -11.97 -10.25 -1.74
N ALA A 76 -12.31 -11.28 -0.98
CA ALA A 76 -11.46 -12.44 -0.82
C ALA A 76 -11.30 -13.21 -2.15
N GLY A 77 -10.11 -13.80 -2.36
CA GLY A 77 -9.80 -14.55 -3.59
C GLY A 77 -9.45 -13.68 -4.80
N LYS A 78 -9.53 -12.35 -4.68
CA LYS A 78 -9.28 -11.42 -5.78
C LYS A 78 -7.84 -10.90 -5.80
N THR A 79 -7.37 -10.61 -7.00
CA THR A 79 -6.09 -9.90 -7.21
C THR A 79 -6.39 -8.45 -7.55
N TYR A 80 -5.72 -7.57 -6.82
CA TYR A 80 -5.70 -6.13 -7.03
C TYR A 80 -4.28 -5.70 -7.42
N TRP A 81 -4.16 -4.41 -7.73
CA TRP A 81 -2.89 -3.76 -7.96
C TRP A 81 -2.67 -2.68 -6.92
N TYR A 82 -1.42 -2.36 -6.63
CA TYR A 82 -1.08 -1.26 -5.77
C TYR A 82 0.06 -0.43 -6.35
N ASP A 83 0.05 0.84 -5.96
CA ASP A 83 1.12 1.77 -6.19
C ASP A 83 1.33 2.65 -4.95
N LEU A 84 2.49 3.30 -4.90
CA LEU A 84 2.80 4.32 -3.92
C LEU A 84 3.06 5.63 -4.64
N THR A 85 2.27 6.64 -4.31
CA THR A 85 2.39 7.99 -4.87
C THR A 85 2.81 8.97 -3.79
N MET A 86 3.60 9.96 -4.17
CA MET A 86 4.07 11.01 -3.29
C MET A 86 3.83 12.37 -3.94
N ASP A 87 3.22 13.27 -3.18
CA ASP A 87 3.08 14.68 -3.52
C ASP A 87 3.98 15.49 -2.59
N THR A 88 4.87 16.30 -3.17
CA THR A 88 5.73 17.19 -2.39
C THR A 88 5.05 18.55 -2.20
N PRO A 89 5.48 19.37 -1.22
CA PRO A 89 4.88 20.69 -0.97
C PRO A 89 4.94 21.66 -2.16
N ASN A 90 5.90 21.46 -3.08
CA ASN A 90 6.06 22.31 -4.26
C ASN A 90 5.12 21.92 -5.42
N GLY A 91 4.26 20.90 -5.22
CA GLY A 91 3.31 20.42 -6.22
C GLY A 91 3.84 19.34 -7.16
N LEU A 92 5.08 18.85 -6.96
CA LEU A 92 5.60 17.72 -7.72
C LEU A 92 4.92 16.41 -7.26
N HIS A 93 4.32 15.71 -8.21
CA HIS A 93 3.77 14.36 -8.05
C HIS A 93 4.75 13.31 -8.56
N MET A 94 5.00 12.26 -7.78
CA MET A 94 5.89 11.16 -8.14
C MET A 94 5.29 9.81 -7.77
N THR A 95 5.62 8.79 -8.55
CA THR A 95 5.25 7.42 -8.27
C THR A 95 6.47 6.62 -7.80
N LEU A 96 6.46 6.20 -6.54
CA LEU A 96 7.57 5.49 -5.89
C LEU A 96 7.58 3.99 -6.20
N ILE A 97 6.39 3.40 -6.36
CA ILE A 97 6.21 2.00 -6.74
C ILE A 97 5.08 1.93 -7.73
N TYR A 98 5.31 1.36 -8.92
CA TYR A 98 4.25 1.14 -9.90
C TYR A 98 4.59 0.09 -10.97
N PRO A 99 3.60 -0.68 -11.42
CA PRO A 99 2.49 -1.23 -10.66
C PRO A 99 2.94 -2.52 -9.95
N SER A 100 2.30 -2.90 -8.85
CA SER A 100 2.64 -4.12 -8.11
C SER A 100 1.39 -4.88 -7.67
N LYS A 101 1.48 -6.20 -7.54
CA LYS A 101 0.30 -7.05 -7.27
C LYS A 101 -0.03 -7.10 -5.79
N LEU A 102 -1.31 -7.00 -5.47
CA LEU A 102 -1.86 -7.25 -4.14
C LEU A 102 -2.87 -8.41 -4.22
N ILE A 103 -2.55 -9.53 -3.60
CA ILE A 103 -3.41 -10.73 -3.61
C ILE A 103 -4.13 -10.82 -2.27
N VAL A 104 -5.46 -10.83 -2.31
CA VAL A 104 -6.31 -10.95 -1.13
C VAL A 104 -6.73 -12.40 -0.99
N ARG A 105 -6.27 -13.05 0.07
CA ARG A 105 -6.55 -14.46 0.36
C ARG A 105 -7.71 -14.59 1.32
N GLU A 106 -8.48 -15.65 1.15
CA GLU A 106 -9.44 -16.08 2.17
C GLU A 106 -8.71 -16.36 3.49
N VAL A 107 -9.38 -16.04 4.60
CA VAL A 107 -8.90 -16.41 5.93
C VAL A 107 -9.21 -17.89 6.11
N MET A 108 -8.22 -18.74 5.87
CA MET A 108 -8.30 -20.15 6.26
C MET A 108 -8.11 -20.18 7.78
N HIS A 109 -9.22 -20.29 8.54
CA HIS A 109 -9.12 -20.81 9.89
C HIS A 109 -8.81 -22.30 9.75
N SER A 110 -7.59 -22.68 10.14
CA SER A 110 -7.31 -24.09 10.41
C SER A 110 -8.05 -24.43 11.70
N ASP A 111 -9.15 -25.18 11.57
CA ASP A 111 -9.84 -25.84 12.69
C ASP A 111 -8.88 -26.77 13.47
#